data_AF-A0A399IRY7-F1
#
_entry.id   AF-A0A399IRY7-F1
#
_cell.length_a   1.000
_cell.length_b   1.000
_cell.length_c   1.000
_cell.angle_alpha   90.00
_cell.angle_beta   90.00
_cell.angle_gamma   90.00
#
_symmetry.space_group_name_H-M   'P 1'
#
loop_
_entity.id
_entity.type
_entity.pdbx_description
1 polymer ?
#
loop_
_entity_poly.entity_id
_entity_poly.type
_entity_poly.pdbx_seq_one_letter_code
_entity_poly.pdbx_strand_id
1 'polypeptide(L)'
;MGKEEIKELLQEFGLPENKADYYANLEINDKNFAWLSAFRFVRPLNKSLESYKTEYGDILRNRIEKGFSISKVESELLEKGATPELLGDFAYEIALTAFNEVLYRLSDPAGGDYDLEDEGESLPSWTLIERDSNGSRNERHLTETHSLIPFSNL
;
A
#
# COMPACT_ATOMS: atom_id res chain seq x y z
N MET A 1 -13.86 -7.12 -18.21
CA MET A 1 -14.68 -6.51 -17.16
C MET A 1 -15.11 -5.14 -17.62
N GLY A 2 -16.33 -4.72 -17.28
CA GLY A 2 -16.83 -3.37 -17.55
C GLY A 2 -16.38 -2.36 -16.50
N LYS A 3 -16.55 -1.07 -16.78
CA LYS A 3 -16.18 0.02 -15.85
C LYS A 3 -16.85 -0.14 -14.48
N GLU A 4 -18.16 -0.42 -14.45
CA GLU A 4 -18.91 -0.49 -13.18
C GLU A 4 -18.42 -1.64 -12.30
N GLU A 5 -18.15 -2.82 -12.89
CA GLU A 5 -17.57 -3.97 -12.17
C GLU A 5 -16.20 -3.62 -11.54
N ILE A 6 -15.38 -2.85 -12.24
CA ILE A 6 -14.07 -2.40 -11.75
C ILE A 6 -14.24 -1.39 -10.61
N LYS A 7 -15.18 -0.44 -10.75
CA LYS A 7 -15.51 0.54 -9.72
C LYS A 7 -15.95 -0.17 -8.43
N GLU A 8 -16.86 -1.13 -8.52
CA GLU A 8 -17.33 -1.92 -7.37
C GLU A 8 -16.17 -2.63 -6.67
N LEU A 9 -15.28 -3.28 -7.42
CA LEU A 9 -14.09 -3.93 -6.84
C LEU A 9 -13.14 -2.95 -6.14
N LEU A 10 -12.93 -1.76 -6.71
CA LEU A 10 -12.10 -0.73 -6.08
C LEU A 10 -12.74 -0.22 -4.79
N GLN A 11 -14.07 -0.10 -4.73
CA GLN A 11 -14.77 0.21 -3.48
C GLN A 11 -14.61 -0.91 -2.44
N GLU A 12 -14.72 -2.19 -2.84
CA GLU A 12 -14.45 -3.34 -1.97
C GLU A 12 -12.98 -3.41 -1.47
N PHE A 13 -12.07 -2.77 -2.20
CA PHE A 13 -10.70 -2.61 -1.76
C PHE A 13 -10.56 -1.55 -0.66
N GLY A 14 -11.52 -0.63 -0.56
CA GLY A 14 -11.58 0.43 0.43
C GLY A 14 -11.50 1.84 -0.14
N LEU A 15 -11.59 2.02 -1.47
CA LEU A 15 -11.53 3.35 -2.07
C LEU A 15 -12.86 4.09 -1.89
N PRO A 16 -12.83 5.42 -1.62
CA PRO A 16 -14.00 6.28 -1.72
C PRO A 16 -14.61 6.23 -3.13
N GLU A 17 -15.93 6.40 -3.23
CA GLU A 17 -16.66 6.23 -4.50
C GLU A 17 -16.11 7.08 -5.65
N ASN A 18 -15.80 8.35 -5.39
CA ASN A 18 -15.24 9.26 -6.39
C ASN A 18 -13.87 8.79 -6.91
N LYS A 19 -13.05 8.18 -6.05
CA LYS A 19 -11.74 7.65 -6.43
C LYS A 19 -11.87 6.32 -7.15
N ALA A 20 -12.76 5.45 -6.70
CA ALA A 20 -13.08 4.23 -7.41
C ALA A 20 -13.57 4.51 -8.83
N ASP A 21 -14.45 5.51 -9.04
CA ASP A 21 -14.90 5.90 -10.39
C ASP A 21 -13.74 6.44 -11.24
N TYR A 22 -12.92 7.33 -10.67
CA TYR A 22 -11.74 7.88 -11.34
C TYR A 22 -10.80 6.79 -11.85
N TYR A 23 -10.37 5.87 -10.98
CA TYR A 23 -9.44 4.82 -11.35
C TYR A 23 -10.09 3.73 -12.22
N ALA A 24 -11.40 3.48 -12.11
CA ALA A 24 -12.11 2.62 -13.04
C ALA A 24 -12.16 3.23 -14.46
N ASN A 25 -12.30 4.56 -14.59
CA ASN A 25 -12.17 5.23 -15.88
C ASN A 25 -10.75 5.08 -16.45
N LEU A 26 -9.71 5.25 -15.62
CA LEU A 26 -8.34 5.08 -16.08
C LEU A 26 -8.05 3.64 -16.51
N GLU A 27 -8.50 2.65 -15.75
CA GLU A 27 -8.33 1.23 -16.06
C GLU A 27 -8.93 0.83 -17.43
N ILE A 28 -10.05 1.43 -17.83
CA ILE A 28 -10.71 1.15 -19.11
C ILE A 28 -10.06 1.89 -20.28
N ASN A 29 -9.60 3.13 -20.05
CA ASN A 29 -9.14 4.00 -21.13
C ASN A 29 -7.62 3.96 -21.34
N ASP A 30 -6.86 3.65 -20.30
CA ASP A 30 -5.40 3.59 -20.33
C ASP A 30 -4.92 2.17 -20.66
N LYS A 31 -4.15 2.06 -21.74
CA LYS A 31 -3.58 0.80 -22.20
C LYS A 31 -2.17 0.55 -21.67
N ASN A 32 -1.55 1.55 -21.06
CA ASN A 32 -0.18 1.48 -20.58
C ASN A 32 -0.11 1.01 -19.12
N PHE A 33 -1.11 1.37 -18.31
CA PHE A 33 -1.11 1.09 -16.87
C PHE A 33 -2.21 0.11 -16.44
N ALA A 34 -1.87 -0.78 -15.52
CA ALA A 34 -2.80 -1.73 -14.91
C ALA A 34 -3.24 -1.24 -13.51
N TRP A 35 -4.11 -0.24 -13.48
CA TRP A 35 -4.58 0.40 -12.24
C TRP A 35 -5.26 -0.57 -11.30
N LEU A 36 -6.16 -1.43 -11.79
CA LEU A 36 -6.84 -2.42 -10.95
C LEU A 36 -5.83 -3.39 -10.30
N SER A 37 -4.83 -3.82 -11.07
CA SER A 37 -3.79 -4.69 -10.56
C SER A 37 -2.83 -3.98 -9.60
N ALA A 38 -2.54 -2.69 -9.82
CA ALA A 38 -1.77 -1.86 -8.89
C ALA A 38 -2.47 -1.77 -7.53
N PHE A 39 -3.77 -1.46 -7.51
CA PHE A 39 -4.56 -1.46 -6.28
C PHE A 39 -4.61 -2.83 -5.61
N ARG A 40 -4.79 -3.90 -6.38
CA ARG A 40 -4.76 -5.27 -5.84
C ARG A 40 -3.41 -5.59 -5.20
N PHE A 41 -2.31 -5.13 -5.79
CA PHE A 41 -0.96 -5.32 -5.29
C PHE A 41 -0.70 -4.57 -3.98
N VAL A 42 -1.09 -3.29 -3.89
CA VAL A 42 -0.85 -2.48 -2.68
C VAL A 42 -1.88 -2.72 -1.56
N ARG A 43 -3.03 -3.35 -1.87
CA ARG A 43 -4.11 -3.59 -0.89
C ARG A 43 -3.67 -4.27 0.41
N PRO A 44 -2.83 -5.33 0.42
CA PRO A 44 -2.35 -5.92 1.66
C PRO A 44 -1.54 -4.94 2.51
N LEU A 45 -0.71 -4.11 1.88
CA LEU A 45 0.08 -3.07 2.56
C LEU A 45 -0.85 -2.02 3.17
N ASN A 46 -1.86 -1.56 2.41
CA ASN A 46 -2.86 -0.63 2.92
C ASN A 46 -3.64 -1.22 4.11
N LYS A 47 -4.03 -2.50 4.06
CA LYS A 47 -4.70 -3.17 5.19
C LYS A 47 -3.81 -3.25 6.42
N SER A 48 -2.54 -3.61 6.27
CA SER A 48 -1.58 -3.60 7.38
C SER A 48 -1.44 -2.20 7.96
N LEU A 49 -1.33 -1.19 7.10
CA LEU A 49 -1.21 0.20 7.51
C LEU A 49 -2.44 0.65 8.33
N GLU A 50 -3.66 0.45 7.81
CA GLU A 50 -4.90 0.82 8.52
C GLU A 50 -5.10 0.04 9.84
N SER A 51 -4.59 -1.19 9.94
CA SER A 51 -4.65 -1.97 11.19
C SER A 51 -3.83 -1.34 12.32
N TYR A 52 -2.73 -0.64 12.02
CA TYR A 52 -1.96 0.08 13.05
C TYR A 52 -2.78 1.23 13.64
N LYS A 53 -3.57 1.91 12.81
CA LYS A 53 -4.40 3.04 13.21
C LYS A 53 -5.68 2.62 13.93
N THR A 54 -6.28 1.49 13.53
CA THR A 54 -7.63 1.11 13.96
C THR A 54 -7.68 -0.07 14.93
N GLU A 55 -6.71 -0.99 14.89
CA GLU A 55 -6.77 -2.26 15.65
C GLU A 55 -5.63 -2.41 16.65
N TYR A 56 -4.44 -1.88 16.36
CA TYR A 56 -3.24 -2.16 17.15
C TYR A 56 -3.36 -1.73 18.62
N GLY A 57 -3.96 -0.57 18.88
CA GLY A 57 -4.21 -0.11 20.26
C GLY A 57 -5.05 -1.12 21.06
N ASP A 58 -6.11 -1.66 20.46
CA ASP A 58 -6.97 -2.68 21.07
C ASP A 58 -6.25 -4.00 21.26
N ILE A 59 -5.45 -4.42 20.28
CA ILE A 59 -4.62 -5.63 20.37
C ILE A 59 -3.65 -5.51 21.54
N LEU A 60 -2.99 -4.37 21.70
CA LEU A 60 -2.02 -4.14 22.77
C LEU A 60 -2.72 -4.08 24.14
N ARG A 61 -3.86 -3.40 24.26
CA ARG A 61 -4.70 -3.42 25.48
C ARG A 61 -5.05 -4.83 25.89
N ASN A 62 -5.58 -5.62 24.97
CA ASN A 62 -6.01 -6.99 25.20
C ASN A 62 -4.83 -7.90 25.63
N ARG A 63 -3.64 -7.68 25.06
CA ARG A 63 -2.42 -8.38 25.51
C ARG A 63 -2.06 -8.04 26.95
N ILE A 64 -2.10 -6.77 27.32
CA ILE A 64 -1.82 -6.31 28.68
C ILE A 64 -2.83 -6.89 29.67
N GLU A 65 -4.13 -6.79 29.38
CA GLU A 65 -5.22 -7.29 30.23
C GLU A 65 -5.14 -8.80 30.47
N LYS A 66 -4.73 -9.56 29.46
CA LYS A 66 -4.59 -11.02 29.55
C LYS A 66 -3.24 -11.48 30.10
N GLY A 67 -2.33 -10.55 30.42
CA GLY A 67 -0.98 -10.87 30.88
C GLY A 67 -0.12 -11.56 29.82
N PHE A 68 -0.41 -11.33 28.53
CA PHE A 68 0.46 -11.81 27.45
C PHE A 68 1.73 -10.97 27.37
N SER A 69 2.80 -11.59 26.88
CA SER A 69 4.07 -10.89 26.67
C SER A 69 3.91 -9.75 25.67
N ILE A 70 4.35 -8.56 26.08
CA ILE A 70 4.61 -7.42 25.20
C ILE A 70 6.12 -7.24 25.07
N SER A 71 6.57 -6.58 24.02
CA SER A 71 7.99 -6.31 23.80
C SER A 71 8.53 -5.33 24.85
N LYS A 72 9.85 -5.40 25.09
CA LYS A 72 10.54 -4.48 26.00
C LYS A 72 10.30 -3.01 25.63
N VAL A 73 10.31 -2.69 24.33
CA VAL A 73 10.10 -1.33 23.83
C VAL A 73 8.68 -0.86 24.12
N GLU A 74 7.67 -1.70 23.85
CA GLU A 74 6.27 -1.38 24.18
C GLU A 74 6.12 -1.13 25.69
N SER A 75 6.69 -1.99 26.55
CA SER A 75 6.65 -1.81 28.01
C SER A 75 7.25 -0.47 28.45
N GLU A 76 8.47 -0.15 28.00
CA GLU A 76 9.16 1.09 28.41
C GLU A 76 8.42 2.36 27.95
N LEU A 77 7.77 2.32 26.78
CA LEU A 77 7.00 3.46 26.29
C LEU A 77 5.68 3.64 27.05
N LEU A 78 4.98 2.54 27.36
CA LEU A 78 3.77 2.56 28.19
C LEU A 78 4.08 3.08 29.60
N GLU A 79 5.18 2.66 30.22
CA GLU A 79 5.63 3.14 31.53
C GLU A 79 5.93 4.65 31.55
N LYS A 80 6.34 5.20 30.39
CA LYS A 80 6.55 6.65 30.19
C LYS A 80 5.28 7.41 29.82
N GLY A 81 4.13 6.76 29.80
CA GLY A 81 2.83 7.38 29.57
C GLY A 81 2.36 7.39 28.11
N ALA A 82 3.01 6.65 27.20
CA ALA A 82 2.43 6.42 25.88
C ALA A 82 1.13 5.61 26.02
N THR A 83 0.12 5.93 25.22
CA THR A 83 -1.09 5.10 25.14
C THR A 83 -0.92 4.03 24.05
N PRO A 84 -1.64 2.90 24.15
CA PRO A 84 -1.67 1.91 23.08
C PRO A 84 -2.03 2.49 21.70
N GLU A 85 -2.94 3.46 21.65
CA GLU A 85 -3.31 4.18 20.42
C GLU A 85 -2.14 4.97 19.85
N LEU A 86 -1.41 5.71 20.69
CA LEU A 86 -0.25 6.48 20.25
C LEU A 86 0.87 5.58 19.70
N LEU A 87 1.02 4.38 20.26
CA LEU A 87 1.94 3.37 19.73
C LEU A 87 1.48 2.83 18.37
N GLY A 88 0.16 2.70 18.17
CA GLY A 88 -0.43 2.37 16.87
C GLY A 88 -0.19 3.47 15.83
N ASP A 89 -0.45 4.72 16.18
CA ASP A 89 -0.18 5.88 15.31
C ASP A 89 1.32 5.98 14.96
N PHE A 90 2.20 5.76 15.92
CA PHE A 90 3.63 5.76 15.66
C PHE A 90 4.07 4.62 14.74
N ALA A 91 3.53 3.42 14.93
CA ALA A 91 3.78 2.28 14.04
C ALA A 91 3.24 2.54 12.63
N TYR A 92 2.09 3.21 12.50
CA TYR A 92 1.52 3.65 11.23
C TYR A 92 2.49 4.55 10.46
N GLU A 93 3.03 5.59 11.10
CA GLU A 93 3.94 6.56 10.44
C GLU A 93 5.22 5.87 9.93
N ILE A 94 5.80 4.98 10.74
CA ILE A 94 6.97 4.18 10.33
C ILE A 94 6.63 3.27 9.15
N ALA A 95 5.51 2.55 9.23
CA ALA A 95 5.09 1.63 8.18
C ALA A 95 4.77 2.37 6.87
N LEU A 96 4.08 3.51 6.94
CA LEU A 96 3.78 4.34 5.78
C LEU A 96 5.07 4.80 5.10
N THR A 97 6.03 5.29 5.87
CA THR A 97 7.33 5.73 5.35
C THR A 97 8.06 4.58 4.66
N ALA A 98 8.21 3.44 5.34
CA ALA A 98 8.90 2.28 4.80
C ALA A 98 8.21 1.70 3.55
N PHE A 99 6.88 1.63 3.54
CA PHE A 99 6.13 1.17 2.37
C PHE A 99 6.28 2.15 1.21
N ASN A 100 6.18 3.45 1.45
CA ASN A 100 6.36 4.46 0.41
C ASN A 100 7.76 4.41 -0.19
N GLU A 101 8.82 4.27 0.62
CA GLU A 101 10.19 4.12 0.13
C GLU A 101 10.32 2.91 -0.80
N VAL A 102 9.82 1.74 -0.39
CA VAL A 102 9.88 0.52 -1.22
C VAL A 102 9.06 0.66 -2.50
N LEU A 103 7.81 1.15 -2.40
CA LEU A 103 6.92 1.31 -3.54
C LEU A 103 7.43 2.38 -4.52
N TYR A 104 8.08 3.42 -4.01
CA TYR A 104 8.72 4.45 -4.83
C TYR A 104 9.82 3.83 -5.69
N ARG A 105 10.75 3.07 -5.08
CA ARG A 105 11.84 2.39 -5.82
C ARG A 105 11.35 1.30 -6.79
N LEU A 106 10.19 0.69 -6.51
CA LEU A 106 9.57 -0.25 -7.46
C LEU A 106 8.94 0.45 -8.66
N SER A 107 8.46 1.68 -8.48
CA SER A 107 7.81 2.48 -9.53
C SER A 107 8.80 3.31 -10.34
N ASP A 108 9.91 3.71 -9.70
CA ASP A 108 10.99 4.50 -10.29
C ASP A 108 12.35 3.82 -10.05
N PRO A 109 12.84 3.02 -11.01
CA PRO A 109 14.15 2.37 -10.90
C PRO A 109 15.33 3.35 -11.00
N ALA A 110 15.09 4.60 -11.45
CA ALA A 110 16.11 5.64 -11.57
C ALA A 110 16.29 6.47 -10.30
N GLY A 111 15.30 6.50 -9.41
CA GLY A 111 15.35 7.24 -8.14
C GLY A 111 16.23 6.61 -7.06
N GLY A 112 17.31 5.91 -7.44
CA GLY A 112 18.42 5.43 -6.61
C GLY A 112 19.03 6.56 -5.76
N ASP A 113 19.69 6.27 -4.63
CA ASP A 113 20.70 7.20 -4.09
C ASP A 113 22.08 6.78 -4.64
N TYR A 114 22.13 6.43 -5.93
CA TYR A 114 23.32 5.93 -6.58
C TYR A 114 23.86 7.05 -7.45
N ASP A 115 24.89 7.78 -6.98
CA ASP A 115 25.63 8.76 -7.80
C ASP A 115 26.31 8.07 -9.01
N LEU A 116 25.54 7.68 -10.02
CA LEU A 116 25.95 6.98 -11.23
C LEU A 116 25.52 7.83 -12.43
N GLU A 117 26.41 7.96 -13.43
CA GLU A 117 26.20 8.84 -14.59
C GLU A 117 24.98 8.48 -15.47
N ASP A 118 24.46 7.24 -15.36
CA ASP A 118 23.30 6.71 -16.12
C ASP A 118 22.26 6.07 -15.18
N GLU A 119 21.96 6.74 -14.05
CA GLU A 119 21.10 6.22 -13.00
C GLU A 119 19.71 5.80 -13.54
N GLY A 120 19.43 4.50 -13.50
CA GLY A 120 18.12 3.93 -13.88
C GLY A 120 17.89 3.58 -15.33
N GLU A 121 18.57 4.20 -16.31
CA GLU A 121 18.29 3.92 -17.75
C GLU A 121 18.64 2.48 -18.15
N SER A 122 19.57 1.87 -17.42
CA SER A 122 20.02 0.48 -17.63
C SER A 122 19.52 -0.50 -16.59
N LEU A 123 18.78 -0.03 -15.57
CA LEU A 123 18.29 -0.88 -14.49
C LEU A 123 17.00 -1.59 -14.90
N PRO A 124 16.83 -2.89 -14.56
CA PRO A 124 15.59 -3.59 -14.84
C PRO A 124 14.38 -2.90 -14.19
N SER A 125 13.39 -2.51 -14.99
CA SER A 125 12.09 -2.04 -14.49
C SER A 125 11.15 -3.22 -14.23
N TRP A 126 10.21 -3.05 -13.30
CA TRP A 126 9.19 -4.06 -13.02
C TRP A 126 7.98 -3.89 -13.94
N THR A 127 7.59 -4.95 -14.65
CA THR A 127 6.34 -4.98 -15.43
C THR A 127 5.43 -6.06 -14.86
N LEU A 128 4.19 -5.71 -14.54
CA LEU A 128 3.20 -6.69 -14.13
C LEU A 128 2.52 -7.26 -15.37
N ILE A 129 2.82 -8.52 -15.67
CA ILE A 129 2.16 -9.22 -16.77
C ILE A 129 0.83 -9.77 -16.24
N GLU A 130 -0.26 -9.15 -16.65
CA GLU A 130 -1.59 -9.70 -16.43
C GLU A 130 -1.80 -10.86 -17.38
N ARG A 131 -2.45 -11.92 -16.88
CA ARG A 131 -2.93 -13.01 -17.71
C ARG A 131 -4.44 -12.98 -17.67
N ASP A 132 -5.06 -12.97 -18.84
CA ASP A 132 -6.49 -13.22 -18.93
C ASP A 132 -6.79 -14.70 -18.57
N SER A 133 -8.08 -15.04 -18.47
CA SER A 133 -8.53 -16.41 -18.19
C SER A 133 -8.12 -17.43 -19.25
N ASN A 134 -7.71 -16.97 -20.44
CA ASN A 134 -7.25 -17.78 -21.56
C ASN A 134 -5.71 -17.88 -21.61
N GLY A 135 -5.00 -17.25 -20.67
CA GLY A 135 -3.54 -17.22 -20.58
C GLY A 135 -2.86 -16.19 -21.47
N SER A 136 -3.59 -15.33 -22.18
CA SER A 136 -3.04 -14.24 -22.98
C SER A 136 -2.38 -13.22 -22.05
N ARG A 137 -1.17 -12.79 -22.41
CA ARG A 137 -0.41 -11.80 -21.65
C ARG A 137 -0.80 -10.40 -22.09
N ASN A 138 -1.18 -9.56 -21.14
CA ASN A 138 -1.23 -8.12 -21.31
C ASN A 138 -0.03 -7.52 -20.60
N GLU A 139 0.83 -6.84 -21.36
CA GLU A 139 2.04 -6.18 -20.86
C GLU A 139 1.71 -4.73 -20.52
N ARG A 140 1.08 -4.54 -19.35
CA ARG A 140 0.80 -3.22 -18.78
C ARG A 140 1.73 -2.98 -17.58
N HIS A 141 2.09 -1.73 -17.36
CA HIS A 141 3.00 -1.36 -16.28
C HIS A 141 2.23 -1.08 -14.98
N LEU A 142 2.87 -1.37 -13.85
CA LEU A 142 2.51 -0.72 -12.59
C LEU A 142 3.16 0.65 -12.58
N THR A 143 2.42 1.66 -12.14
CA THR A 143 2.95 3.02 -12.02
C THR A 143 2.51 3.62 -10.70
N GLU A 144 3.32 4.56 -10.21
CA GLU A 144 3.03 5.41 -9.05
C GLU A 144 2.50 4.64 -7.82
N THR A 145 2.96 3.41 -7.57
CA THR A 145 2.34 2.57 -6.53
C THR A 145 2.44 3.16 -5.12
N HIS A 146 3.43 4.02 -4.88
CA HIS A 146 3.59 4.81 -3.65
C HIS A 146 2.51 5.88 -3.48
N SER A 147 1.99 6.45 -4.57
CA SER A 147 0.91 7.43 -4.53
C SER A 147 -0.45 6.80 -4.23
N LEU A 148 -0.54 5.46 -4.37
CA LEU A 148 -1.77 4.70 -4.16
C LEU A 148 -2.04 4.36 -2.70
N ILE A 149 -1.15 4.66 -1.75
CA ILE A 149 -1.37 4.41 -0.32
C ILE A 149 -1.14 5.68 0.51
N PRO A 150 -1.87 5.85 1.63
CA PRO A 150 -3.00 5.04 2.07
C PRO A 150 -4.26 5.35 1.25
N PHE A 151 -5.15 4.37 1.08
CA PHE A 151 -6.41 4.54 0.34
C PHE A 151 -7.31 5.61 0.96
N SER A 152 -7.21 5.79 2.27
CA SER A 152 -7.95 6.80 3.04
C SER A 152 -7.57 8.23 2.68
N ASN A 153 -6.40 8.46 2.06
CA ASN A 153 -5.93 9.78 1.65
C ASN A 153 -6.06 10.04 0.15
N LEU A 154 -6.61 9.09 -0.62
CA LEU A 154 -6.73 9.21 -2.07
C LEU A 154 -7.78 10.22 -2.51
#